data_AF-A0A3N6N2X6-F1
#
_entry.id   AF-A0A3N6N2X6-F1
#
_cell.length_a   1.000
_cell.length_b   1.000
_cell.length_c   1.000
_cell.angle_alpha   90.00
_cell.angle_beta   90.00
_cell.angle_gamma   90.00
#
_symmetry.space_group_name_H-M   'P 1'
#
loop_
_entity.id
_entity.type
_entity.pdbx_description
1 polymer ?
#
loop_
_entity_poly.entity_id
_entity_poly.type
_entity_poly.pdbx_seq_one_letter_code
_entity_poly.pdbx_strand_id
1 'polypeptide(L)'
;MQRRHEIPSTPENMVWGYLDCNTPPVLEINSGDSVTLHSFPAGGKETLPDDLSLVPEDYRLALETMQPGPGPHFITGPVYVRGANVGDTLQVDILSVKVRQDWGFVSILPLLGTLPDEFTDYETIHPVIDRKREVCIMPWGTEMPLDPFFGIIATAPPPSWGRCGSPVPRAFGGNMDNKELRAGTTLYLPVFNEGALFFAGDGHGVQGDGEVCITALETGVTGTFRLTVRKDMDIKWPFAESATHLMSIGLDEDLDDAAKQAVREMVKHVCARTIRTRNEAYMLCSLAGNLRVTQLVDGNKGIHMLLPKALL
;
A
#
# COMPACT_ATOMS: atom_id res chain seq x y z
N MET A 1 4.74 -27.57 -5.68
CA MET A 1 5.37 -27.18 -4.39
C MET A 1 5.52 -25.67 -4.43
N GLN A 2 4.97 -24.94 -3.47
CA GLN A 2 5.06 -23.46 -3.43
C GLN A 2 6.53 -23.06 -3.29
N ARG A 3 7.03 -22.23 -4.21
CA ARG A 3 8.40 -21.71 -4.18
C ARG A 3 8.44 -20.36 -3.46
N ARG A 4 9.60 -20.05 -2.90
CA ARG A 4 9.91 -18.74 -2.33
C ARG A 4 10.96 -18.08 -3.18
N HIS A 5 10.70 -16.82 -3.55
CA HIS A 5 11.55 -15.97 -4.34
C HIS A 5 11.90 -14.71 -3.52
N GLU A 6 12.96 -14.03 -3.92
CA GLU A 6 13.39 -12.75 -3.33
C GLU A 6 13.90 -11.87 -4.47
N ILE A 7 13.45 -10.61 -4.49
CA ILE A 7 13.87 -9.60 -5.46
C ILE A 7 14.73 -8.60 -4.70
N PRO A 8 16.04 -8.52 -5.01
CA PRO A 8 16.92 -7.53 -4.40
C PRO A 8 16.44 -6.10 -4.66
N SER A 9 16.68 -5.19 -3.72
CA SER A 9 16.43 -3.74 -3.86
C SER A 9 17.46 -3.04 -4.74
N THR A 10 17.64 -3.53 -5.95
CA THR A 10 18.52 -2.92 -6.95
C THR A 10 17.71 -2.02 -7.90
N PRO A 11 18.31 -0.95 -8.45
CA PRO A 11 17.61 -0.01 -9.33
C PRO A 11 16.86 -0.66 -10.49
N GLU A 12 17.42 -1.73 -11.09
CA GLU A 12 16.80 -2.45 -12.20
C GLU A 12 15.54 -3.23 -11.84
N ASN A 13 15.31 -3.50 -10.55
CA ASN A 13 14.14 -4.21 -10.06
C ASN A 13 13.00 -3.27 -9.60
N MET A 14 13.20 -1.96 -9.74
CA MET A 14 12.33 -0.94 -9.18
C MET A 14 11.94 0.10 -10.23
N VAL A 15 10.84 0.78 -9.96
CA VAL A 15 10.43 2.01 -10.63
C VAL A 15 10.36 3.12 -9.59
N TRP A 16 10.65 4.35 -10.00
CA TRP A 16 10.53 5.52 -9.14
C TRP A 16 9.39 6.41 -9.64
N GLY A 17 8.32 6.51 -8.87
CA GLY A 17 7.29 7.52 -9.07
C GLY A 17 6.12 7.15 -9.97
N TYR A 18 6.08 5.94 -10.53
CA TYR A 18 5.00 5.53 -11.44
C TYR A 18 4.66 4.03 -11.39
N LEU A 19 3.49 3.69 -11.92
CA LEU A 19 3.03 2.34 -12.21
C LEU A 19 2.62 2.27 -13.70
N ASP A 20 3.09 1.26 -14.43
CA ASP A 20 2.92 1.17 -15.88
C ASP A 20 2.80 -0.31 -16.30
N CYS A 21 1.83 -0.63 -17.15
CA CYS A 21 1.66 -1.98 -17.69
C CYS A 21 2.73 -2.37 -18.70
N ASN A 22 3.50 -1.40 -19.22
CA ASN A 22 4.59 -1.66 -20.16
C ASN A 22 5.95 -1.88 -19.47
N THR A 23 6.02 -1.77 -18.14
CA THR A 23 7.25 -2.08 -17.40
C THR A 23 7.54 -3.58 -17.51
N PRO A 24 8.73 -4.00 -18.00
CA PRO A 24 9.09 -5.41 -18.10
C PRO A 24 9.06 -6.09 -16.73
N PRO A 25 8.53 -7.32 -16.60
CA PRO A 25 8.59 -8.05 -15.34
C PRO A 25 10.03 -8.31 -14.89
N VAL A 26 10.28 -8.08 -13.61
CA VAL A 26 11.59 -8.34 -12.98
C VAL A 26 11.69 -9.79 -12.49
N LEU A 27 10.54 -10.45 -12.34
CA LEU A 27 10.43 -11.85 -11.92
C LEU A 27 9.14 -12.46 -12.46
N GLU A 28 9.21 -13.72 -12.88
CA GLU A 28 8.04 -14.54 -13.21
C GLU A 28 7.88 -15.68 -12.19
N ILE A 29 6.68 -15.81 -11.60
CA ILE A 29 6.38 -16.84 -10.60
C ILE A 29 5.11 -17.62 -10.94
N ASN A 30 4.90 -18.77 -10.29
CA ASN A 30 3.63 -19.49 -10.41
C ASN A 30 2.62 -18.95 -9.37
N SER A 31 1.33 -19.04 -9.69
CA SER A 31 0.26 -18.83 -8.71
C SER A 31 0.49 -19.69 -7.46
N GLY A 32 0.39 -19.08 -6.28
CA GLY A 32 0.64 -19.69 -4.97
C GLY A 32 2.10 -19.61 -4.49
N ASP A 33 3.05 -19.17 -5.32
CA ASP A 33 4.41 -18.88 -4.89
C ASP A 33 4.45 -17.62 -4.01
N SER A 34 5.53 -17.49 -3.23
CA SER A 34 5.80 -16.31 -2.41
C SER A 34 7.01 -15.53 -2.92
N VAL A 35 6.94 -14.21 -2.82
CA VAL A 35 8.02 -13.29 -3.22
C VAL A 35 8.33 -12.34 -2.07
N THR A 36 9.62 -12.18 -1.77
CA THR A 36 10.13 -11.17 -0.83
C THR A 36 10.60 -9.96 -1.63
N LEU A 37 10.16 -8.78 -1.24
CA LEU A 37 10.45 -7.49 -1.87
C LEU A 37 10.99 -6.54 -0.80
N HIS A 38 11.79 -5.57 -1.21
CA HIS A 38 12.25 -4.52 -0.31
C HIS A 38 11.97 -3.15 -0.93
N SER A 39 11.38 -2.26 -0.14
CA SER A 39 11.12 -0.89 -0.54
C SER A 39 12.05 0.08 0.19
N PHE A 40 12.23 1.24 -0.42
CA PHE A 40 12.86 2.42 0.15
C PHE A 40 11.77 3.40 0.60
N PRO A 41 12.06 4.33 1.52
CA PRO A 41 11.10 5.37 1.88
C PRO A 41 10.76 6.25 0.65
N ALA A 42 9.63 6.96 0.71
CA ALA A 42 9.32 7.99 -0.28
C ALA A 42 10.40 9.10 -0.32
N GLY A 43 10.46 9.84 -1.43
CA GLY A 43 11.24 11.08 -1.52
C GLY A 43 12.67 10.93 -2.04
N GLY A 44 13.33 12.05 -2.30
CA GLY A 44 14.67 12.11 -2.88
C GLY A 44 15.79 12.33 -1.86
N LYS A 45 16.89 12.94 -2.31
CA LYS A 45 18.07 13.21 -1.46
C LYS A 45 17.78 14.22 -0.35
N GLU A 46 16.73 15.02 -0.52
CA GLU A 46 16.25 16.03 0.42
C GLU A 46 15.65 15.45 1.70
N THR A 47 15.25 14.17 1.72
CA THR A 47 14.66 13.52 2.90
C THR A 47 15.68 12.72 3.72
N LEU A 48 16.93 12.63 3.25
CA LEU A 48 17.98 11.87 3.94
C LEU A 48 18.36 12.50 5.28
N PRO A 49 18.75 11.69 6.28
CA PRO A 49 19.31 12.21 7.53
C PRO A 49 20.69 12.82 7.28
N ASP A 50 21.10 13.73 8.16
CA ASP A 50 22.45 14.34 8.10
C ASP A 50 23.56 13.29 8.13
N ASP A 51 23.38 12.23 8.95
CA ASP A 51 24.30 11.10 9.00
C ASP A 51 24.02 10.11 7.87
N LEU A 52 24.66 10.35 6.72
CA LEU A 52 24.56 9.48 5.55
C LEU A 52 25.10 8.06 5.75
N SER A 53 25.78 7.76 6.86
CA SER A 53 26.20 6.38 7.18
C SER A 53 25.01 5.49 7.58
N LEU A 54 23.86 6.09 7.94
CA LEU A 54 22.61 5.40 8.22
C LEU A 54 21.86 4.98 6.95
N VAL A 55 22.22 5.57 5.80
CA VAL A 55 21.51 5.35 4.52
C VAL A 55 22.11 4.11 3.81
N PRO A 56 21.31 3.06 3.57
CA PRO A 56 21.79 1.86 2.89
C PRO A 56 22.41 2.14 1.51
N GLU A 57 23.47 1.41 1.16
CA GLU A 57 24.20 1.61 -0.10
C GLU A 57 23.34 1.37 -1.34
N ASP A 58 22.42 0.41 -1.28
CA ASP A 58 21.44 0.15 -2.32
C ASP A 58 20.45 1.31 -2.51
N TYR A 59 20.01 1.95 -1.43
CA TYR A 59 19.17 3.15 -1.50
C TYR A 59 19.93 4.35 -2.09
N ARG A 60 21.19 4.56 -1.69
CA ARG A 60 22.04 5.60 -2.27
C ARG A 60 22.23 5.40 -3.78
N LEU A 61 22.48 4.17 -4.21
CA LEU A 61 22.61 3.83 -5.63
C LEU A 61 21.30 4.11 -6.39
N ALA A 62 20.15 3.77 -5.82
CA ALA A 62 18.84 4.08 -6.40
C ALA A 62 18.66 5.59 -6.60
N LEU A 63 18.95 6.41 -5.59
CA LEU A 63 18.88 7.88 -5.66
C LEU A 63 19.84 8.50 -6.69
N GLU A 64 20.94 7.82 -7.03
CA GLU A 64 21.92 8.31 -8.00
C GLU A 64 21.61 7.88 -9.44
N THR A 65 21.00 6.71 -9.63
CA THR A 65 20.90 6.05 -10.94
C THR A 65 19.49 5.97 -11.50
N MET A 66 18.46 5.95 -10.65
CA MET A 66 17.08 5.84 -11.10
C MET A 66 16.58 7.17 -11.64
N GLN A 67 15.78 7.11 -12.71
CA GLN A 67 15.09 8.30 -13.21
C GLN A 67 13.78 8.48 -12.46
N PRO A 68 13.55 9.64 -11.83
CA PRO A 68 12.31 9.92 -11.13
C PRO A 68 11.16 10.09 -12.11
N GLY A 69 10.02 9.51 -11.76
CA GLY A 69 8.73 9.72 -12.40
C GLY A 69 7.94 10.86 -11.75
N PRO A 70 6.62 10.91 -11.98
CA PRO A 70 5.74 11.98 -11.49
C PRO A 70 5.39 11.88 -9.99
N GLY A 71 5.95 10.94 -9.23
CA GLY A 71 5.71 10.80 -7.80
C GLY A 71 6.97 10.39 -7.03
N PRO A 72 6.90 10.35 -5.69
CA PRO A 72 8.10 10.24 -4.86
C PRO A 72 8.47 8.78 -4.52
N HIS A 73 7.60 7.82 -4.80
CA HIS A 73 7.69 6.46 -4.26
C HIS A 73 8.65 5.54 -5.02
N PHE A 74 9.49 4.80 -4.30
CA PHE A 74 10.28 3.68 -4.83
C PHE A 74 9.49 2.37 -4.73
N ILE A 75 9.23 1.75 -5.87
CA ILE A 75 8.30 0.61 -5.99
C ILE A 75 9.02 -0.56 -6.66
N THR A 76 9.06 -1.71 -6.00
CA THR A 76 9.65 -2.93 -6.56
C THR A 76 8.63 -3.67 -7.42
N GLY A 77 9.07 -4.15 -8.59
CA GLY A 77 8.25 -4.91 -9.53
C GLY A 77 8.36 -4.42 -10.97
N PRO A 78 7.51 -4.92 -11.88
CA PRO A 78 6.41 -5.85 -11.61
C PRO A 78 6.84 -7.31 -11.48
N VAL A 79 6.13 -8.06 -10.65
CA VAL A 79 6.15 -9.52 -10.62
C VAL A 79 5.05 -10.06 -11.52
N TYR A 80 5.41 -10.87 -12.52
CA TYR A 80 4.46 -11.52 -13.39
C TYR A 80 4.04 -12.89 -12.80
N VAL A 81 2.74 -13.09 -12.62
CA VAL A 81 2.16 -14.31 -12.03
C VAL A 81 1.53 -15.16 -13.13
N ARG A 82 2.15 -16.30 -13.44
CA ARG A 82 1.70 -17.19 -14.53
C ARG A 82 0.23 -17.61 -14.35
N GLY A 83 -0.54 -17.45 -15.42
CA GLY A 83 -1.95 -17.84 -15.48
C GLY A 83 -2.95 -16.75 -15.07
N ALA A 84 -2.48 -15.58 -14.62
CA ALA A 84 -3.33 -14.41 -14.42
C ALA A 84 -3.73 -13.80 -15.76
N ASN A 85 -5.04 -13.64 -15.96
CA ASN A 85 -5.66 -13.05 -17.15
C ASN A 85 -6.50 -11.84 -16.75
N VAL A 86 -6.73 -10.93 -17.70
CA VAL A 86 -7.62 -9.77 -17.50
C VAL A 86 -8.99 -10.22 -17.00
N GLY A 87 -9.46 -9.60 -15.92
CA GLY A 87 -10.73 -9.90 -15.26
C GLY A 87 -10.64 -10.90 -14.12
N ASP A 88 -9.51 -11.60 -13.95
CA ASP A 88 -9.25 -12.36 -12.74
C ASP A 88 -9.07 -11.45 -11.52
N THR A 89 -8.97 -12.07 -10.35
CA THR A 89 -8.52 -11.42 -9.11
C THR A 89 -7.13 -11.95 -8.72
N LEU A 90 -6.22 -11.05 -8.35
CA LEU A 90 -4.99 -11.40 -7.66
C LEU A 90 -5.24 -11.35 -6.15
N GLN A 91 -5.15 -12.51 -5.49
CA GLN A 91 -5.07 -12.61 -4.04
C GLN A 91 -3.62 -12.43 -3.59
N VAL A 92 -3.40 -11.48 -2.70
CA VAL A 92 -2.11 -11.10 -2.14
C VAL A 92 -2.17 -11.38 -0.63
N ASP A 93 -1.61 -12.50 -0.18
CA ASP A 93 -1.45 -12.75 1.25
C ASP A 93 -0.19 -12.04 1.74
N ILE A 94 -0.34 -11.08 2.65
CA ILE A 94 0.78 -10.35 3.26
C ILE A 94 1.30 -11.21 4.41
N LEU A 95 2.41 -11.91 4.20
CA LEU A 95 2.92 -12.90 5.15
C LEU A 95 3.76 -12.28 6.26
N SER A 96 4.55 -11.26 5.93
CA SER A 96 5.38 -10.53 6.88
C SER A 96 5.76 -9.17 6.32
N VAL A 97 5.85 -8.16 7.18
CA VAL A 97 6.45 -6.86 6.87
C VAL A 97 7.33 -6.45 8.04
N LYS A 98 8.53 -5.95 7.77
CA LYS A 98 9.48 -5.48 8.79
C LYS A 98 10.22 -4.24 8.29
N VAL A 99 10.46 -3.29 9.18
CA VAL A 99 11.40 -2.19 8.91
C VAL A 99 12.81 -2.76 8.68
N ARG A 100 13.55 -2.17 7.73
CA ARG A 100 14.93 -2.59 7.41
C ARG A 100 16.00 -1.56 7.76
N GLN A 101 15.58 -0.36 8.17
CA GLN A 101 16.45 0.75 8.54
C GLN A 101 16.28 1.09 10.03
N ASP A 102 17.27 1.78 10.59
CA ASP A 102 17.26 2.28 11.98
C ASP A 102 16.87 3.76 12.06
N TRP A 103 16.33 4.31 10.97
CA TRP A 103 15.82 5.67 10.86
C TRP A 103 14.62 5.70 9.92
N GLY A 104 13.75 6.68 10.12
CA GLY A 104 12.75 7.09 9.14
C GLY A 104 12.65 8.62 9.11
N PHE A 105 11.75 9.15 8.30
CA PHE A 105 11.45 10.58 8.31
C PHE A 105 9.96 10.86 8.34
N VAL A 106 9.61 12.08 8.75
CA VAL A 106 8.27 12.67 8.61
C VAL A 106 8.48 14.10 8.13
N SER A 107 7.71 14.53 7.16
CA SER A 107 7.87 15.84 6.53
C SER A 107 6.59 16.66 6.51
N ILE A 108 6.74 17.95 6.72
CA ILE A 108 5.77 18.98 6.30
C ILE A 108 6.21 19.45 4.92
N LEU A 109 5.33 19.29 3.94
CA LEU A 109 5.48 19.82 2.60
C LEU A 109 4.41 20.91 2.40
N PRO A 110 4.79 22.20 2.31
CA PRO A 110 3.84 23.29 2.15
C PRO A 110 2.91 23.09 0.95
N LEU A 111 1.65 23.52 1.10
CA LEU A 111 0.56 23.33 0.13
C LEU A 111 0.07 21.87 -0.02
N LEU A 112 0.61 20.93 0.76
CA LEU A 112 0.17 19.54 0.82
C LEU A 112 -0.30 19.15 2.23
N GLY A 113 -0.83 17.93 2.36
CA GLY A 113 -1.43 17.46 3.60
C GLY A 113 -2.87 17.94 3.81
N THR A 114 -3.42 17.64 4.98
CA THR A 114 -4.81 17.97 5.35
C THR A 114 -4.98 19.46 5.70
N LEU A 115 -3.89 20.13 6.10
CA LEU A 115 -3.85 21.53 6.50
C LEU A 115 -2.83 22.32 5.64
N PRO A 116 -3.05 22.39 4.31
CA PRO A 116 -2.07 22.89 3.35
C PRO A 116 -1.75 24.39 3.49
N ASP A 117 -2.60 25.14 4.19
CA ASP A 117 -2.55 26.58 4.40
C ASP A 117 -2.10 26.99 5.81
N GLU A 118 -1.98 26.05 6.75
CA GLU A 118 -1.54 26.34 8.13
C GLU A 118 -0.06 26.02 8.37
N PHE A 119 0.45 24.92 7.79
CA PHE A 119 1.82 24.47 7.96
C PHE A 119 2.64 24.83 6.71
N THR A 120 3.11 26.08 6.67
CA THR A 120 3.68 26.70 5.44
C THR A 120 5.20 26.60 5.32
N ASP A 121 5.89 26.13 6.35
CA ASP A 121 7.34 25.96 6.36
C ASP A 121 7.72 24.50 6.03
N TYR A 122 8.71 24.32 5.15
CA TYR A 122 9.29 22.99 4.95
C TYR A 122 10.00 22.54 6.23
N GLU A 123 9.59 21.39 6.74
CA GLU A 123 10.24 20.76 7.88
C GLU A 123 10.34 19.26 7.64
N THR A 124 11.47 18.67 7.98
CA THR A 124 11.66 17.23 7.97
C THR A 124 12.38 16.85 9.23
N ILE A 125 11.83 15.86 9.93
CA ILE A 125 12.43 15.28 11.13
C ILE A 125 12.78 13.82 10.86
N HIS A 126 13.79 13.32 11.57
CA HIS A 126 14.27 11.95 11.43
C HIS A 126 14.12 11.16 12.74
N PRO A 127 12.96 10.54 13.00
CA PRO A 127 12.80 9.65 14.15
C PRO A 127 13.76 8.46 14.07
N VAL A 128 14.34 8.10 15.22
CA VAL A 128 15.17 6.88 15.35
C VAL A 128 14.25 5.67 15.37
N ILE A 129 14.61 4.60 14.67
CA ILE A 129 13.90 3.32 14.71
C ILE A 129 14.73 2.33 15.53
N ASP A 130 14.25 1.95 16.71
CA ASP A 130 14.83 0.86 17.49
C ASP A 130 14.16 -0.46 17.11
N ARG A 131 14.80 -1.19 16.19
CA ARG A 131 14.30 -2.49 15.70
C ARG A 131 14.27 -3.60 16.74
N LYS A 132 15.00 -3.47 17.85
CA LYS A 132 14.99 -4.48 18.93
C LYS A 132 13.80 -4.27 19.86
N ARG A 133 13.47 -3.01 20.12
CA ARG A 133 12.33 -2.61 20.95
C ARG A 133 11.02 -2.48 20.15
N GLU A 134 11.11 -2.48 18.83
CA GLU A 134 9.99 -2.28 17.89
C GLU A 134 9.27 -0.94 18.13
N VAL A 135 10.05 0.13 18.32
CA VAL A 135 9.54 1.49 18.51
C VAL A 135 10.26 2.49 17.61
N CYS A 136 9.56 3.58 17.23
CA CYS A 136 10.21 4.79 16.78
C CYS A 136 10.30 5.81 17.93
N ILE A 137 11.35 6.64 17.90
CA ILE A 137 11.64 7.64 18.92
C ILE A 137 11.75 9.00 18.23
N MET A 138 10.80 9.88 18.54
CA MET A 138 10.76 11.24 17.99
C MET A 138 11.93 12.07 18.53
N PRO A 139 12.38 13.13 17.83
CA PRO A 139 13.46 13.99 18.31
C PRO A 139 13.24 14.60 19.71
N TRP A 140 11.97 14.76 20.12
CA TRP A 140 11.57 15.25 21.45
C TRP A 140 11.34 14.14 22.49
N GLY A 141 11.63 12.88 22.16
CA GLY A 141 11.64 11.75 23.10
C GLY A 141 10.34 10.96 23.22
N THR A 142 9.28 11.30 22.49
CA THR A 142 8.07 10.45 22.42
C THR A 142 8.42 9.12 21.72
N GLU A 143 8.04 8.01 22.34
CA GLU A 143 8.16 6.68 21.72
C GLU A 143 6.80 6.19 21.22
N MET A 144 6.76 5.59 20.04
CA MET A 144 5.56 4.96 19.48
C MET A 144 5.89 3.55 18.98
N PRO A 145 4.99 2.56 19.17
CA PRO A 145 5.17 1.23 18.58
C PRO A 145 5.24 1.30 17.05
N LEU A 146 6.12 0.49 16.46
CA LEU A 146 6.12 0.26 15.02
C LEU A 146 4.95 -0.67 14.64
N ASP A 147 4.33 -0.40 13.51
CA ASP A 147 3.31 -1.26 12.88
C ASP A 147 3.55 -1.20 11.36
N PRO A 148 4.62 -1.82 10.86
CA PRO A 148 5.11 -1.54 9.51
C PRO A 148 4.25 -2.19 8.43
N PHE A 149 4.06 -1.47 7.33
CA PHE A 149 3.30 -1.90 6.17
C PHE A 149 3.85 -1.24 4.89
N PHE A 150 3.27 -1.60 3.74
CA PHE A 150 3.55 -0.98 2.45
C PHE A 150 2.39 -0.05 2.10
N GLY A 151 2.66 1.24 1.88
CA GLY A 151 1.69 2.21 1.38
C GLY A 151 1.21 1.86 -0.02
N ILE A 152 2.12 1.36 -0.86
CA ILE A 152 1.83 0.88 -2.21
C ILE A 152 1.78 -0.64 -2.28
N ILE A 153 0.60 -1.16 -2.64
CA ILE A 153 0.41 -2.52 -3.14
C ILE A 153 -0.51 -2.46 -4.36
N ALA A 154 -0.06 -2.97 -5.50
CA ALA A 154 -0.76 -2.75 -6.78
C ALA A 154 -0.64 -3.92 -7.76
N THR A 155 -1.63 -4.05 -8.64
CA THR A 155 -1.45 -4.63 -9.98
C THR A 155 -1.15 -3.51 -10.98
N ALA A 156 -0.58 -3.82 -12.15
CA ALA A 156 -0.38 -2.78 -13.16
C ALA A 156 -1.73 -2.15 -13.58
N PRO A 157 -1.75 -0.83 -13.86
CA PRO A 157 -2.95 -0.15 -14.30
C PRO A 157 -3.48 -0.70 -15.63
N PRO A 158 -4.77 -0.49 -15.96
CA PRO A 158 -5.30 -0.82 -17.28
C PRO A 158 -4.48 -0.19 -18.41
N PRO A 159 -4.21 -0.92 -19.52
CA PRO A 159 -3.45 -0.37 -20.64
C PRO A 159 -4.02 0.93 -21.21
N SER A 160 -5.34 1.09 -21.19
CA SER A 160 -6.02 2.29 -21.69
C SER A 160 -5.78 3.54 -20.83
N TRP A 161 -5.27 3.39 -19.61
CA TRP A 161 -4.92 4.52 -18.74
C TRP A 161 -3.47 4.97 -18.93
N GLY A 162 -2.65 4.17 -19.61
CA GLY A 162 -1.22 4.42 -19.75
C GLY A 162 -0.50 4.41 -18.39
N ARG A 163 0.65 5.10 -18.36
CA ARG A 163 1.45 5.25 -17.15
C ARG A 163 0.71 6.11 -16.12
N CYS A 164 0.52 5.58 -14.92
CA CYS A 164 -0.06 6.29 -13.79
C CYS A 164 1.05 6.77 -12.84
N GLY A 165 0.92 7.98 -12.30
CA GLY A 165 1.79 8.42 -11.21
C GLY A 165 1.52 7.62 -9.94
N SER A 166 2.58 7.40 -9.17
CA SER A 166 2.53 6.65 -7.91
C SER A 166 1.68 7.26 -6.78
N PRO A 167 1.41 8.58 -6.68
CA PRO A 167 0.68 9.12 -5.54
C PRO A 167 -0.79 8.74 -5.49
N VAL A 168 -1.48 8.64 -6.63
CA VAL A 168 -2.95 8.55 -6.60
C VAL A 168 -3.42 7.08 -6.62
N PRO A 169 -4.05 6.54 -5.55
CA PRO A 169 -4.61 5.20 -5.57
C PRO A 169 -5.88 5.10 -6.40
N ARG A 170 -6.12 3.93 -7.01
CA ARG A 170 -7.28 3.66 -7.87
C ARG A 170 -7.71 2.19 -7.75
N ALA A 171 -8.54 1.73 -8.68
CA ALA A 171 -9.02 0.35 -8.74
C ALA A 171 -7.91 -0.71 -8.75
N PHE A 172 -6.70 -0.40 -9.24
CA PHE A 172 -5.56 -1.32 -9.25
C PHE A 172 -4.80 -1.39 -7.91
N GLY A 173 -5.28 -0.70 -6.87
CA GLY A 173 -4.52 -0.44 -5.64
C GLY A 173 -3.72 0.85 -5.79
N GLY A 174 -2.42 0.80 -5.60
CA GLY A 174 -1.53 1.98 -5.61
C GLY A 174 -1.28 2.46 -4.19
N ASN A 175 -1.09 3.77 -4.00
CA ASN A 175 -0.85 4.46 -2.72
C ASN A 175 -2.10 4.44 -1.84
N MET A 176 -2.45 3.27 -1.31
CA MET A 176 -3.67 3.16 -0.52
C MET A 176 -3.46 3.65 0.91
N ASP A 177 -2.22 3.62 1.39
CA ASP A 177 -1.79 4.04 2.73
C ASP A 177 -2.71 3.53 3.82
N ASN A 178 -3.08 2.26 3.65
CA ASN A 178 -3.98 1.58 4.54
C ASN A 178 -3.17 0.73 5.50
N LYS A 179 -2.94 1.26 6.71
CA LYS A 179 -2.20 0.58 7.79
C LYS A 179 -2.77 -0.79 8.17
N GLU A 180 -4.03 -1.08 7.84
CA GLU A 180 -4.61 -2.39 8.08
C GLU A 180 -4.12 -3.44 7.06
N LEU A 181 -3.47 -3.05 5.94
CA LEU A 181 -2.81 -3.93 4.96
C LEU A 181 -1.41 -4.36 5.44
N ARG A 182 -1.39 -4.98 6.61
CA ARG A 182 -0.19 -5.48 7.29
C ARG A 182 -0.09 -7.00 7.26
N ALA A 183 0.97 -7.54 7.85
CA ALA A 183 1.17 -8.98 7.98
C ALA A 183 -0.05 -9.68 8.60
N GLY A 184 -0.47 -10.78 7.99
CA GLY A 184 -1.67 -11.54 8.38
C GLY A 184 -2.96 -11.08 7.69
N THR A 185 -2.90 -10.08 6.81
CA THR A 185 -4.03 -9.69 5.97
C THR A 185 -3.90 -10.21 4.55
N THR A 186 -5.04 -10.42 3.90
CA THR A 186 -5.13 -10.79 2.50
C THR A 186 -5.81 -9.67 1.74
N LEU A 187 -5.12 -9.13 0.74
CA LEU A 187 -5.65 -8.12 -0.19
C LEU A 187 -6.05 -8.81 -1.50
N TYR A 188 -7.14 -8.37 -2.10
CA TYR A 188 -7.63 -8.81 -3.39
C TYR A 188 -7.63 -7.62 -4.35
N LEU A 189 -6.91 -7.76 -5.46
CA LEU A 189 -6.79 -6.74 -6.49
C LEU A 189 -7.33 -7.25 -7.82
N PRO A 190 -8.05 -6.43 -8.60
CA PRO A 190 -8.41 -6.76 -9.97
C PRO A 190 -7.15 -6.93 -10.84
N VAL A 191 -7.22 -7.89 -11.77
CA VAL A 191 -6.19 -8.11 -12.80
C VAL A 191 -6.59 -7.37 -14.08
N PHE A 192 -5.81 -6.36 -14.44
CA PHE A 192 -6.02 -5.58 -15.68
C PHE A 192 -5.09 -5.96 -16.83
N ASN A 193 -4.07 -6.76 -16.53
CA ASN A 193 -3.01 -7.14 -17.46
C ASN A 193 -2.71 -8.63 -17.32
N GLU A 194 -2.27 -9.27 -18.40
CA GLU A 194 -1.75 -10.63 -18.31
C GLU A 194 -0.60 -10.69 -17.30
N GLY A 195 -0.59 -11.73 -16.47
CA GLY A 195 0.38 -11.87 -15.39
C GLY A 195 0.14 -10.96 -14.17
N ALA A 196 -0.93 -10.16 -14.16
CA ALA A 196 -1.27 -9.17 -13.14
C ALA A 196 -0.28 -8.01 -12.97
N LEU A 197 1.02 -8.27 -13.11
CA LEU A 197 2.12 -7.32 -12.94
C LEU A 197 2.07 -6.67 -11.56
N PHE A 198 2.39 -7.45 -10.53
CA PHE A 198 2.29 -7.04 -9.13
C PHE A 198 3.45 -6.13 -8.72
N PHE A 199 3.12 -5.03 -8.05
CA PHE A 199 4.05 -4.06 -7.50
C PHE A 199 3.83 -3.89 -5.99
N ALA A 200 4.91 -3.62 -5.26
CA ALA A 200 4.82 -3.13 -3.89
C ALA A 200 5.95 -2.14 -3.59
N GLY A 201 5.63 -1.08 -2.86
CA GLY A 201 6.57 -0.02 -2.53
C GLY A 201 6.06 0.84 -1.38
N ASP A 202 6.73 1.96 -1.18
CA ASP A 202 6.40 2.97 -0.18
C ASP A 202 6.36 2.41 1.26
N GLY A 203 7.54 2.32 1.88
CA GLY A 203 7.66 1.68 3.18
C GLY A 203 7.29 2.60 4.34
N HIS A 204 6.36 2.16 5.18
CA HIS A 204 5.95 2.90 6.37
C HIS A 204 6.28 2.12 7.65
N GLY A 205 6.79 2.82 8.67
CA GLY A 205 7.08 2.25 9.98
C GLY A 205 5.90 2.33 10.94
N VAL A 206 5.09 3.39 10.84
CA VAL A 206 3.82 3.59 11.55
C VAL A 206 3.03 4.71 10.88
N GLN A 207 1.71 4.61 10.85
CA GLN A 207 0.82 5.63 10.30
C GLN A 207 -0.48 5.75 11.11
N GLY A 208 -0.98 6.98 11.24
CA GLY A 208 -2.34 7.25 11.73
C GLY A 208 -3.39 7.12 10.62
N ASP A 209 -4.66 6.97 11.00
CA ASP A 209 -5.75 7.11 10.03
C ASP A 209 -5.77 8.54 9.49
N GLY A 210 -5.69 8.67 8.16
CA GLY A 210 -5.72 9.97 7.47
C GLY A 210 -4.37 10.47 6.96
N GLU A 211 -3.24 9.94 7.45
CA GLU A 211 -1.88 10.37 7.03
C GLU A 211 -1.76 11.90 6.91
N VAL A 212 -2.19 12.59 7.96
CA VAL A 212 -2.69 13.97 7.84
C VAL A 212 -1.66 14.98 7.35
N CYS A 213 -0.36 14.72 7.54
CA CYS A 213 0.72 15.63 7.21
C CYS A 213 1.46 15.30 5.91
N ILE A 214 0.90 14.48 5.00
CA ILE A 214 1.47 13.99 3.72
C ILE A 214 2.33 12.74 3.82
N THR A 215 2.95 12.49 4.97
CA THR A 215 3.89 11.37 5.15
C THR A 215 3.57 10.62 6.43
N ALA A 216 3.80 9.32 6.39
CA ALA A 216 3.88 8.47 7.56
C ALA A 216 5.26 8.59 8.22
N LEU A 217 5.61 7.64 9.11
CA LEU A 217 7.03 7.37 9.37
C LEU A 217 7.62 6.66 8.14
N GLU A 218 8.12 7.43 7.19
CA GLU A 218 8.73 6.93 5.96
C GLU A 218 10.02 6.18 6.26
N THR A 219 10.09 4.90 5.90
CA THR A 219 11.29 4.07 6.09
C THR A 219 11.34 2.90 5.10
N GLY A 220 12.52 2.38 4.80
CA GLY A 220 12.62 1.11 4.09
C GLY A 220 11.95 -0.04 4.86
N VAL A 221 11.23 -0.88 4.14
CA VAL A 221 10.61 -2.11 4.64
C VAL A 221 10.97 -3.32 3.79
N THR A 222 10.93 -4.51 4.39
CA THR A 222 11.01 -5.80 3.70
C THR A 222 9.71 -6.57 3.91
N GLY A 223 9.09 -6.98 2.81
CA GLY A 223 7.80 -7.66 2.80
C GLY A 223 7.87 -9.01 2.11
N THR A 224 7.12 -10.00 2.60
CA THR A 224 6.90 -11.27 1.88
C THR A 224 5.43 -11.42 1.56
N PHE A 225 5.13 -11.68 0.29
CA PHE A 225 3.77 -11.78 -0.24
C PHE A 225 3.58 -13.14 -0.91
N ARG A 226 2.47 -13.83 -0.65
CA ARG A 226 2.02 -14.96 -1.50
C ARG A 226 1.03 -14.44 -2.53
N LEU A 227 1.29 -14.74 -3.80
CA LEU A 227 0.47 -14.25 -4.90
C LEU A 227 -0.31 -15.41 -5.52
N THR A 228 -1.64 -15.39 -5.42
CA THR A 228 -2.52 -16.44 -5.93
C THR A 228 -3.53 -15.87 -6.91
N VAL A 229 -3.60 -16.45 -8.10
CA VAL A 229 -4.61 -16.11 -9.11
C VAL A 229 -5.94 -16.77 -8.75
N ARG A 230 -7.00 -15.96 -8.64
CA ARG A 230 -8.36 -16.38 -8.32
C ARG A 230 -9.25 -16.17 -9.54
N LYS A 231 -9.72 -17.28 -10.12
CA LYS A 231 -10.67 -17.32 -11.25
C LYS A 231 -12.13 -17.30 -10.80
N ASP A 232 -12.35 -17.53 -9.51
CA ASP A 232 -13.65 -17.71 -8.87
C ASP A 232 -14.15 -16.44 -8.16
N MET A 233 -13.42 -15.33 -8.30
CA MET A 233 -13.75 -14.04 -7.68
C MET A 233 -13.84 -12.95 -8.74
N ASP A 234 -14.85 -12.10 -8.61
CA ASP A 234 -15.07 -10.93 -9.48
C ASP A 234 -14.83 -9.63 -8.70
N ILE A 235 -13.57 -9.36 -8.36
CA ILE A 235 -13.17 -8.15 -7.65
C ILE A 235 -12.95 -7.02 -8.65
N LYS A 236 -13.63 -5.89 -8.45
CA LYS A 236 -13.51 -4.68 -9.29
C LYS A 236 -12.81 -3.51 -8.60
N TRP A 237 -12.75 -3.55 -7.28
CA TRP A 237 -12.14 -2.55 -6.41
C TRP A 237 -11.33 -3.26 -5.33
N PRO A 238 -10.24 -2.66 -4.82
CA PRO A 238 -9.45 -3.26 -3.75
C PRO A 238 -10.35 -3.68 -2.57
N PHE A 239 -10.19 -4.92 -2.16
CA PHE A 239 -10.90 -5.49 -1.01
C PHE A 239 -9.89 -6.30 -0.21
N ALA A 240 -9.95 -6.21 1.12
CA ALA A 240 -9.07 -6.96 1.98
C ALA A 240 -9.84 -7.68 3.08
N GLU A 241 -9.18 -8.61 3.73
CA GLU A 241 -9.68 -9.21 4.96
C GLU A 241 -8.54 -9.62 5.88
N SER A 242 -8.78 -9.48 7.18
CA SER A 242 -7.92 -10.03 8.22
C SER A 242 -8.51 -11.33 8.74
N ALA A 243 -7.89 -11.92 9.76
CA ALA A 243 -8.47 -13.08 10.46
C ALA A 243 -9.88 -12.80 11.01
N THR A 244 -10.18 -11.54 11.36
CA THR A 244 -11.40 -11.19 12.11
C THR A 244 -12.35 -10.27 11.35
N HIS A 245 -11.90 -9.54 10.33
CA HIS A 245 -12.72 -8.54 9.63
C HIS A 245 -12.67 -8.70 8.11
N LEU A 246 -13.80 -8.42 7.46
CA LEU A 246 -13.79 -7.97 6.07
C LEU A 246 -13.44 -6.49 6.03
N MET A 247 -12.79 -6.05 4.95
CA MET A 247 -12.36 -4.68 4.74
C MET A 247 -12.62 -4.25 3.30
N SER A 248 -13.69 -3.49 3.07
CA SER A 248 -13.90 -2.84 1.77
C SER A 248 -13.22 -1.48 1.74
N ILE A 249 -12.72 -1.08 0.57
CA ILE A 249 -11.95 0.15 0.38
C ILE A 249 -12.65 0.98 -0.69
N GLY A 250 -12.87 2.25 -0.39
CA GLY A 250 -13.34 3.27 -1.34
C GLY A 250 -12.27 4.33 -1.53
N LEU A 251 -12.10 4.78 -2.76
CA LEU A 251 -11.04 5.68 -3.20
C LEU A 251 -11.65 6.73 -4.13
N ASP A 252 -11.67 7.99 -3.69
CA ASP A 252 -12.28 9.10 -4.44
C ASP A 252 -11.69 10.44 -3.97
N GLU A 253 -11.71 11.47 -4.82
CA GLU A 253 -11.25 12.83 -4.45
C GLU A 253 -12.11 13.43 -3.33
N ASP A 254 -13.39 13.03 -3.26
CA ASP A 254 -14.33 13.39 -2.21
C ASP A 254 -14.51 12.26 -1.18
N LEU A 255 -14.43 12.62 0.11
CA LEU A 255 -14.45 11.64 1.19
C LEU A 255 -15.84 10.99 1.36
N ASP A 256 -16.93 11.70 1.08
CA ASP A 256 -18.28 11.14 1.14
C ASP A 256 -18.48 10.13 0.01
N ASP A 257 -17.95 10.40 -1.18
CA ASP A 257 -18.01 9.46 -2.31
C ASP A 257 -17.11 8.23 -2.09
N ALA A 258 -15.92 8.40 -1.51
CA ALA A 258 -15.10 7.29 -1.03
C ALA A 258 -15.85 6.44 0.01
N ALA A 259 -16.53 7.07 0.98
CA ALA A 259 -17.33 6.36 1.98
C ALA A 259 -18.52 5.59 1.34
N LYS A 260 -19.24 6.22 0.40
CA LYS A 260 -20.32 5.54 -0.36
C LYS A 260 -19.78 4.32 -1.10
N GLN A 261 -18.58 4.41 -1.67
CA GLN A 261 -17.95 3.28 -2.35
C GLN A 261 -17.58 2.16 -1.37
N ALA A 262 -16.90 2.47 -0.26
CA ALA A 262 -16.56 1.47 0.75
C ALA A 262 -17.80 0.72 1.25
N VAL A 263 -18.88 1.44 1.57
CA VAL A 263 -20.14 0.81 2.01
C VAL A 263 -20.78 -0.03 0.91
N ARG A 264 -20.80 0.47 -0.34
CA ARG A 264 -21.35 -0.26 -1.49
C ARG A 264 -20.62 -1.58 -1.72
N GLU A 265 -19.29 -1.57 -1.66
CA GLU A 265 -18.49 -2.78 -1.79
C GLU A 265 -18.73 -3.73 -0.60
N MET A 266 -18.78 -3.24 0.65
CA MET A 266 -19.07 -4.10 1.81
C MET A 266 -20.41 -4.83 1.66
N VAL A 267 -21.47 -4.12 1.24
CA VAL A 267 -22.79 -4.73 0.99
C VAL A 267 -22.70 -5.86 -0.03
N LYS A 268 -21.94 -5.69 -1.12
CA LYS A 268 -21.72 -6.77 -2.10
C LYS A 268 -21.01 -7.96 -1.46
N HIS A 269 -19.97 -7.71 -0.66
CA HIS A 269 -19.20 -8.78 0.00
C HIS A 269 -20.03 -9.55 1.02
N VAL A 270 -20.91 -8.89 1.78
CA VAL A 270 -21.85 -9.52 2.72
C VAL A 270 -22.86 -10.38 1.96
N CYS A 271 -23.48 -9.86 0.89
CA CYS A 271 -24.43 -10.62 0.09
C CYS A 271 -23.78 -11.82 -0.62
N ALA A 272 -22.52 -11.70 -1.05
CA ALA A 272 -21.81 -12.81 -1.70
C ALA A 272 -21.45 -13.96 -0.74
N ARG A 273 -21.45 -13.70 0.58
CA ARG A 273 -21.02 -14.66 1.61
C ARG A 273 -22.16 -15.20 2.46
N THR A 274 -23.37 -14.65 2.30
CA THR A 274 -24.52 -14.95 3.17
C THR A 274 -25.80 -15.01 2.34
N ILE A 275 -26.88 -15.50 2.93
CA ILE A 275 -28.22 -15.50 2.29
C ILE A 275 -28.95 -14.14 2.42
N ARG A 276 -28.32 -13.13 3.00
CA ARG A 276 -28.95 -11.83 3.31
C ARG A 276 -29.28 -11.04 2.06
N THR A 277 -30.43 -10.39 2.09
CA THR A 277 -30.82 -9.40 1.08
C THR A 277 -29.91 -8.17 1.14
N ARG A 278 -29.86 -7.37 0.07
CA ARG A 278 -29.10 -6.11 0.06
C ARG A 278 -29.52 -5.14 1.18
N ASN A 279 -30.81 -5.09 1.52
CA ASN A 279 -31.30 -4.19 2.57
C ASN A 279 -30.82 -4.65 3.95
N GLU A 280 -30.87 -5.94 4.24
CA GLU A 280 -30.35 -6.50 5.49
C GLU A 280 -28.83 -6.33 5.60
N ALA A 281 -28.10 -6.57 4.51
CA ALA A 281 -26.66 -6.33 4.46
C ALA A 281 -26.32 -4.84 4.70
N TYR A 282 -27.08 -3.93 4.10
CA TYR A 282 -26.88 -2.49 4.30
C TYR A 282 -27.18 -2.06 5.75
N MET A 283 -28.28 -2.53 6.34
CA MET A 283 -28.58 -2.29 7.76
C MET A 283 -27.51 -2.89 8.67
N LEU A 284 -27.00 -4.10 8.37
CA LEU A 284 -25.89 -4.70 9.12
C LEU A 284 -24.63 -3.83 9.06
N CYS A 285 -24.29 -3.30 7.87
CA CYS A 285 -23.17 -2.37 7.73
C CYS A 285 -23.36 -1.12 8.60
N SER A 286 -24.58 -0.60 8.74
CA SER A 286 -24.86 0.54 9.63
C SER A 286 -24.76 0.19 11.12
N LEU A 287 -25.05 -1.05 11.52
CA LEU A 287 -25.05 -1.46 12.92
C LEU A 287 -23.68 -1.94 13.41
N ALA A 288 -22.86 -2.50 12.52
CA ALA A 288 -21.62 -3.18 12.90
C ALA A 288 -20.41 -2.84 12.01
N GLY A 289 -20.61 -2.14 10.89
CA GLY A 289 -19.52 -1.68 10.05
C GLY A 289 -18.90 -0.40 10.60
N ASN A 290 -17.58 -0.35 10.68
CA ASN A 290 -16.83 0.82 11.11
C ASN A 290 -16.15 1.46 9.90
N LEU A 291 -16.56 2.66 9.52
CA LEU A 291 -15.87 3.45 8.50
C LEU A 291 -14.68 4.17 9.14
N ARG A 292 -13.52 4.06 8.51
CA ARG A 292 -12.29 4.74 8.90
C ARG A 292 -11.72 5.48 7.72
N VAL A 293 -11.17 6.66 7.99
CA VAL A 293 -10.35 7.39 7.03
C VAL A 293 -9.05 6.62 6.86
N THR A 294 -8.74 6.24 5.63
CA THR A 294 -7.50 5.56 5.30
C THR A 294 -6.37 6.59 5.21
N GLN A 295 -6.47 7.49 4.23
CA GLN A 295 -5.60 8.65 4.01
C GLN A 295 -6.43 9.81 3.42
N LEU A 296 -5.86 11.02 3.43
CA LEU A 296 -6.50 12.25 2.92
C LEU A 296 -5.68 13.00 1.86
N VAL A 297 -4.49 12.51 1.48
CA VAL A 297 -3.41 13.37 0.98
C VAL A 297 -2.92 13.06 -0.45
N ASP A 298 -3.52 12.06 -1.09
CA ASP A 298 -3.00 11.45 -2.34
C ASP A 298 -3.72 11.87 -3.63
N GLY A 299 -4.51 12.95 -3.58
CA GLY A 299 -5.49 13.29 -4.61
C GLY A 299 -6.76 12.47 -4.44
N ASN A 300 -6.74 11.17 -4.74
CA ASN A 300 -7.82 10.28 -4.33
C ASN A 300 -7.65 9.93 -2.86
N LYS A 301 -8.63 10.27 -2.03
CA LYS A 301 -8.68 9.97 -0.60
C LYS A 301 -9.26 8.59 -0.35
N GLY A 302 -8.92 8.02 0.80
CA GLY A 302 -9.35 6.67 1.15
C GLY A 302 -10.32 6.61 2.33
N ILE A 303 -11.37 5.80 2.19
CA ILE A 303 -12.17 5.30 3.31
C ILE A 303 -12.17 3.77 3.25
N HIS A 304 -12.00 3.11 4.40
CA HIS A 304 -12.20 1.66 4.48
C HIS A 304 -13.26 1.32 5.54
N MET A 305 -14.11 0.33 5.24
CA MET A 305 -15.08 -0.20 6.19
C MET A 305 -14.60 -1.52 6.76
N LEU A 306 -14.49 -1.63 8.08
CA LEU A 306 -14.25 -2.88 8.79
C LEU A 306 -15.57 -3.49 9.25
N LEU A 307 -15.83 -4.74 8.85
CA LEU A 307 -17.00 -5.51 9.31
C LEU A 307 -16.54 -6.84 9.94
N PRO A 308 -16.89 -7.14 11.20
CA PRO A 308 -16.51 -8.39 11.85
C PRO A 308 -17.05 -9.63 11.11
N LYS A 309 -16.16 -10.56 10.76
CA LYS A 309 -16.52 -11.83 10.08
C LYS A 309 -17.45 -12.71 10.92
N ALA A 310 -17.42 -12.59 12.25
CA ALA A 310 -18.27 -13.34 13.16
C ALA A 310 -19.78 -13.05 13.01
N LEU A 311 -20.15 -12.01 12.25
CA LEU A 311 -21.54 -11.61 12.00
C LEU A 311 -22.10 -12.13 10.67
N LEU A 312 -21.28 -12.81 9.87
CA LEU A 312 -21.65 -13.30 8.53
C LEU A 312 -22.30 -14.68 8.60
#